data_AF-A0A850MWT2-F1
#
_entry.id   AF-A0A850MWT2-F1
#
_cell.length_a   1.000
_cell.length_b   1.000
_cell.length_c   1.000
_cell.angle_alpha   90.00
_cell.angle_beta   90.00
_cell.angle_gamma   90.00
#
_symmetry.space_group_name_H-M   'P 1'
#
loop_
_entity.id
_entity.type
_entity.pdbx_description
1 polymer ?
#
loop_
_entity_poly.entity_id
_entity_poly.type
_entity_poly.pdbx_seq_one_letter_code
_entity_poly.pdbx_strand_id
1 'polypeptide(L)'
;QKFPGINFVEMKKNRRDASCCGAGGGVKSEFSEWSLELARDRILEAKEIGAEILISTCPFCNRNFTDAKQEFNLDIEIYDLTEFIIKYLS
;
A
#
# COMPACT_ATOMS: atom_id res chain seq x y z
N GLN A 1 12.42 -5.90 16.57
CA GLN A 1 13.65 -5.95 15.74
C GLN A 1 13.66 -4.68 14.90
N LYS A 2 14.78 -3.94 14.83
CA LYS A 2 14.90 -2.73 13.99
C LYS A 2 15.86 -3.06 12.85
N PHE A 3 15.43 -2.83 11.60
CA PHE A 3 16.29 -3.01 10.44
C PHE A 3 17.21 -1.79 10.29
N PRO A 4 18.54 -1.95 10.17
CA PRO A 4 19.45 -0.83 10.00
C PRO A 4 19.08 -0.02 8.75
N GLY A 5 19.01 1.31 8.87
CA GLY A 5 18.71 2.20 7.74
C GLY A 5 17.24 2.28 7.31
N ILE A 6 16.34 1.50 7.92
CA ILE A 6 14.89 1.55 7.62
C ILE A 6 14.14 2.07 8.84
N ASN A 7 13.39 3.15 8.65
CA ASN A 7 12.49 3.70 9.65
C ASN A 7 11.05 3.26 9.38
N PHE A 8 10.53 2.34 10.21
CA PHE A 8 9.12 1.95 10.14
C PHE A 8 8.25 2.99 10.83
N VAL A 9 7.31 3.53 10.08
CA VAL A 9 6.33 4.51 10.52
C VAL A 9 4.93 3.90 10.44
N GLU A 10 4.04 4.32 11.35
CA GLU A 10 2.70 3.76 11.46
C GLU A 10 1.68 4.79 10.96
N MET A 11 0.76 4.35 10.09
CA MET A 11 -0.37 5.18 9.64
C MET A 11 -1.34 5.47 10.79
N LYS A 12 -2.02 6.62 10.74
CA LYS A 12 -2.99 7.03 11.77
C LYS A 12 -4.08 5.97 11.98
N LYS A 13 -4.66 5.47 10.89
CA LYS A 13 -5.58 4.33 10.89
C LYS A 13 -4.80 3.02 10.82
N ASN A 14 -4.74 2.31 11.94
CA ASN A 14 -3.99 1.07 12.07
C ASN A 14 -4.75 0.02 12.89
N ARG A 15 -4.22 -1.21 12.91
CA ARG A 15 -4.80 -2.36 13.62
C ARG A 15 -6.27 -2.56 13.23
N ARG A 16 -7.19 -2.43 14.18
CA ARG A 16 -8.64 -2.63 13.95
C ARG A 16 -9.24 -1.56 13.05
N ASP A 17 -8.61 -0.38 13.00
CA ASP A 17 -9.09 0.77 12.24
C ASP A 17 -8.40 0.88 10.87
N ALA A 18 -7.55 -0.08 10.50
CA ALA A 18 -6.85 -0.08 9.23
C ALA A 18 -7.82 -0.20 8.04
N SER A 19 -7.74 0.76 7.11
CA SER A 19 -8.53 0.73 5.88
C SER A 19 -8.06 -0.39 4.95
N CYS A 20 -9.03 -1.06 4.31
CA CYS A 20 -8.78 -2.07 3.27
C CYS A 20 -8.28 -1.42 1.97
N CYS A 21 -7.55 -2.16 1.14
CA CYS A 21 -7.14 -1.71 -0.19
C CYS A 21 -8.30 -1.61 -1.20
N GLY A 22 -9.49 -2.16 -0.87
CA GLY A 22 -10.66 -2.14 -1.75
C GLY A 22 -10.70 -3.24 -2.83
N ALA A 23 -9.71 -4.14 -2.90
CA ALA A 23 -9.62 -5.12 -3.99
C ALA A 23 -10.46 -6.39 -3.78
N GLY A 24 -10.57 -6.85 -2.53
CA GLY A 24 -11.15 -8.15 -2.19
C GLY A 24 -12.68 -8.19 -2.32
N GLY A 25 -13.25 -9.39 -2.12
CA GLY A 25 -14.71 -9.57 -2.06
C GLY A 25 -15.46 -9.29 -3.36
N GLY A 26 -14.76 -9.25 -4.51
CA GLY A 26 -15.34 -8.92 -5.82
C GLY A 26 -15.45 -7.41 -6.08
N VAL A 27 -15.08 -6.55 -5.12
CA VAL A 27 -15.24 -5.09 -5.24
C VAL A 27 -14.46 -4.53 -6.42
N LYS A 28 -13.22 -4.97 -6.67
CA LYS A 28 -12.47 -4.51 -7.84
C LYS A 28 -13.13 -4.89 -9.17
N SER A 29 -13.84 -6.01 -9.21
CA SER A 29 -14.49 -6.50 -10.43
C SER A 29 -15.80 -5.77 -10.72
N GLU A 30 -16.64 -5.57 -9.69
CA GLU A 30 -17.96 -4.96 -9.83
C GLU A 30 -17.94 -3.42 -9.70
N PHE A 31 -17.02 -2.89 -8.89
CA PHE A 31 -16.90 -1.46 -8.52
C PHE A 31 -15.45 -1.00 -8.65
N SER A 32 -14.88 -1.11 -9.84
CA SER A 32 -13.46 -0.86 -10.11
C SER A 32 -13.00 0.55 -9.73
N GLU A 33 -13.76 1.58 -10.07
CA GLU A 33 -13.45 2.98 -9.73
C GLU A 33 -13.38 3.18 -8.22
N TRP A 34 -14.39 2.69 -7.49
CA TRP A 34 -14.44 2.78 -6.03
C TRP A 34 -13.29 2.00 -5.37
N SER A 35 -12.94 0.84 -5.94
CA SER A 35 -11.78 0.05 -5.50
C SER A 35 -10.47 0.85 -5.61
N LEU A 36 -10.30 1.63 -6.70
CA LEU A 36 -9.12 2.46 -6.90
C LEU A 36 -9.10 3.68 -5.97
N GLU A 37 -10.26 4.29 -5.70
CA GLU A 37 -10.37 5.39 -4.72
C GLU A 37 -9.98 4.94 -3.31
N LEU A 38 -10.43 3.77 -2.86
CA LEU A 38 -10.05 3.21 -1.56
C LEU A 38 -8.54 2.94 -1.47
N ALA A 39 -7.95 2.41 -2.54
CA ALA A 39 -6.50 2.21 -2.62
C ALA A 39 -5.73 3.53 -2.57
N ARG A 40 -6.18 4.55 -3.32
CA ARG A 40 -5.62 5.90 -3.32
C ARG A 40 -5.63 6.50 -1.92
N ASP A 41 -6.78 6.47 -1.25
CA ASP A 41 -6.91 7.07 0.09
C ASP A 41 -5.96 6.41 1.09
N ARG A 42 -5.78 5.09 1.01
CA ARG A 42 -4.81 4.39 1.85
C ARG A 42 -3.36 4.74 1.53
N ILE A 43 -3.02 4.96 0.25
CA ILE A 43 -1.70 5.45 -0.15
C ILE A 43 -1.47 6.87 0.38
N LEU A 44 -2.47 7.75 0.30
CA LEU A 44 -2.37 9.11 0.83
C LEU A 44 -2.15 9.11 2.34
N GLU A 45 -2.81 8.23 3.11
CA GLU A 45 -2.54 8.05 4.53
C GLU A 45 -1.08 7.66 4.82
N ALA A 46 -0.46 6.83 3.97
CA ALA A 46 0.96 6.49 4.09
C ALA A 46 1.86 7.71 3.77
N LYS A 47 1.53 8.48 2.73
CA LYS A 47 2.27 9.70 2.37
C LYS A 47 2.16 10.79 3.43
N GLU A 48 1.01 10.94 4.09
CA GLU A 48 0.81 11.91 5.17
C GLU A 48 1.79 11.74 6.34
N ILE A 49 2.22 10.51 6.60
CA ILE A 49 3.19 10.18 7.66
C ILE A 49 4.63 10.08 7.13
N GLY A 50 4.86 10.52 5.89
CA GLY A 50 6.18 10.58 5.26
C GLY A 50 6.72 9.24 4.80
N ALA A 51 5.87 8.22 4.57
CA ALA A 51 6.33 6.95 4.02
C ALA A 51 6.69 7.09 2.54
N GLU A 52 7.90 6.68 2.19
CA GLU A 52 8.39 6.57 0.81
C GLU A 52 8.04 5.20 0.18
N ILE A 53 7.80 4.20 1.03
CA ILE A 53 7.56 2.81 0.64
C ILE A 53 6.32 2.29 1.37
N LEU A 54 5.40 1.68 0.61
CA LEU A 54 4.27 0.90 1.12
C LEU A 54 4.50 -0.59 0.83
N ILE A 55 4.47 -1.43 1.87
CA ILE A 55 4.69 -2.87 1.75
C ILE A 55 3.41 -3.62 2.05
N SER A 56 3.10 -4.65 1.26
CA SER A 56 2.00 -5.57 1.52
C SER A 56 2.41 -7.00 1.20
N THR A 57 1.93 -7.97 1.98
CA THR A 57 2.07 -9.41 1.70
C THR A 57 0.91 -9.98 0.89
N CYS A 58 -0.13 -9.19 0.63
CA CYS A 58 -1.29 -9.59 -0.14
C CYS A 58 -1.11 -9.20 -1.62
N PRO A 59 -1.11 -10.16 -2.56
CA PRO A 59 -0.96 -9.87 -3.99
C PRO A 59 -2.07 -8.97 -4.55
N PHE A 60 -3.30 -9.10 -4.04
CA PHE A 60 -4.41 -8.23 -4.45
C PHE A 60 -4.22 -6.78 -4.01
N CYS A 61 -3.70 -6.57 -2.79
CA CYS A 61 -3.35 -5.22 -2.33
C CYS A 61 -2.23 -4.62 -3.18
N ASN A 62 -1.15 -5.35 -3.43
CA ASN A 62 -0.04 -4.86 -4.26
C ASN A 62 -0.52 -4.46 -5.65
N ARG A 63 -1.32 -5.31 -6.30
CA ARG A 63 -1.91 -4.98 -7.60
C ARG A 63 -2.76 -3.71 -7.53
N ASN A 64 -3.68 -3.62 -6.56
CA ASN A 64 -4.62 -2.51 -6.49
C ASN A 64 -3.94 -1.19 -6.13
N PHE A 65 -2.95 -1.21 -5.23
CA PHE A 65 -2.14 -0.03 -4.94
C PHE A 65 -1.32 0.40 -6.15
N THR A 66 -0.74 -0.54 -6.91
CA THR A 66 0.01 -0.20 -8.14
C THR A 66 -0.89 0.40 -9.21
N ASP A 67 -2.08 -0.15 -9.42
CA ASP A 67 -3.07 0.40 -10.34
C ASP A 67 -3.48 1.83 -9.89
N ALA A 68 -3.77 2.04 -8.60
CA ALA A 68 -4.12 3.35 -8.06
C ALA A 68 -2.95 4.36 -8.11
N LYS A 69 -1.71 3.90 -7.88
CA LYS A 69 -0.50 4.71 -8.04
C LYS A 69 -0.42 5.28 -9.45
N GLN A 70 -0.66 4.45 -10.46
CA GLN A 70 -0.64 4.84 -11.87
C GLN A 70 -1.81 5.76 -12.22
N GLU A 71 -3.03 5.40 -11.84
CA GLU A 71 -4.24 6.18 -12.13
C GLU A 71 -4.18 7.60 -11.56
N PHE A 72 -3.71 7.73 -10.31
CA PHE A 72 -3.70 9.01 -9.58
C PHE A 72 -2.33 9.70 -9.55
N ASN A 73 -1.35 9.22 -10.32
CA ASN A 73 0.02 9.75 -10.39
C ASN A 73 0.67 9.96 -9.01
N LEU A 74 0.60 8.94 -8.15
CA LEU A 74 1.11 9.02 -6.79
C LEU A 74 2.59 8.64 -6.73
N ASP A 75 3.40 9.53 -6.16
CA ASP A 75 4.82 9.25 -5.91
C ASP A 75 5.00 8.48 -4.59
N ILE A 76 5.01 7.15 -4.66
CA ILE A 76 5.34 6.22 -3.56
C ILE A 76 5.79 4.88 -4.16
N GLU A 77 6.73 4.18 -3.53
CA GLU A 77 7.11 2.84 -3.95
C GLU A 77 6.21 1.78 -3.30
N ILE A 78 5.82 0.76 -4.07
CA ILE A 78 4.96 -0.33 -3.61
C ILE A 78 5.72 -1.64 -3.83
N TYR A 79 5.88 -2.42 -2.76
CA TYR A 79 6.57 -3.70 -2.83
C TYR A 79 5.77 -4.82 -2.17
N ASP A 80 5.89 -6.03 -2.74
CA ASP A 80 5.70 -7.23 -1.95
C ASP A 80 6.80 -7.35 -0.88
N LEU A 81 6.49 -8.03 0.23
CA LEU A 81 7.47 -8.26 1.30
C LEU A 81 8.74 -8.96 0.78
N THR A 82 8.61 -9.93 -0.11
CA THR A 82 9.76 -10.67 -0.66
C THR A 82 10.60 -9.80 -1.58
N GLU A 83 9.99 -8.99 -2.43
CA GLU A 83 10.67 -8.01 -3.29
C GLU A 83 11.44 -6.99 -2.45
N PHE A 84 10.82 -6.49 -1.38
CA PHE A 84 11.47 -5.57 -0.45
C PHE A 84 12.70 -6.20 0.21
N ILE A 85 12.59 -7.44 0.70
CA ILE A 85 13.73 -8.16 1.29
C ILE A 85 14.85 -8.33 0.27
N ILE A 86 14.54 -8.75 -0.96
CA ILE A 86 15.54 -8.95 -2.01
C ILE A 86 16.25 -7.61 -2.33
N LYS A 87 15.50 -6.52 -2.42
CA LYS A 87 16.04 -5.22 -2.84
C LYS A 87 16.84 -4.50 -1.76
N TYR A 88 16.45 -4.65 -0.49
CA TYR A 88 17.00 -3.85 0.61
C TYR A 88 17.76 -4.66 1.67
N LEU A 89 17.71 -5.99 1.63
CA LEU A 89 18.34 -6.88 2.62
C LEU A 89 19.26 -7.95 2.01
N SER A 90 19.50 -7.91 0.70
CA SER A 90 20.53 -8.72 0.02
C SER A 90 21.81 -7.90 -0.17
#